data_AF-A0A3C1GCN2-F1
#
_entry.id   AF-A0A3C1GCN2-F1
#
_cell.length_a   1.000
_cell.length_b   1.000
_cell.length_c   1.000
_cell.angle_alpha   90.00
_cell.angle_beta   90.00
_cell.angle_gamma   90.00
#
_symmetry.space_group_name_H-M   'P 1'
#
loop_
_entity.id
_entity.type
_entity.pdbx_description
1 polymer ?
#
loop_
_entity_poly.entity_id
_entity_poly.type
_entity_poly.pdbx_seq_one_letter_code
_entity_poly.pdbx_strand_id
1 'polypeptide(L)' 'RKEELLLEKDELQKMWLLRKALSQLNPVEAMELLLDKLKMTKTNKDFLNQMNQLG' A
#
# COMPACT_ATOMS: atom_id res chain seq x y z
N ARG A 1 13.03 11.34 -5.27
CA ARG A 1 13.86 10.64 -4.25
C ARG A 1 14.16 9.24 -4.79
N LYS A 2 15.34 8.67 -4.49
CA LYS A 2 15.76 7.34 -4.96
C LYS A 2 15.25 6.23 -4.02
N GLU A 3 13.94 6.04 -3.96
CA GLU A 3 13.30 5.03 -3.09
C GLU A 3 13.71 3.60 -3.47
N GLU A 4 14.16 3.41 -4.72
CA GLU A 4 14.69 2.16 -5.26
C GLU A 4 16.00 1.66 -4.64
N LEU A 5 16.67 2.50 -3.83
CA LEU A 5 17.87 2.10 -3.08
C LEU A 5 17.54 1.53 -1.70
N LEU A 6 16.29 1.64 -1.25
CA LEU A 6 15.86 1.26 0.10
C LEU A 6 14.83 0.13 0.11
N LEU A 7 14.15 -0.08 -1.02
CA LEU A 7 13.06 -1.02 -1.16
C LEU A 7 13.34 -1.97 -2.31
N GLU A 8 12.93 -3.22 -2.15
CA GLU A 8 13.00 -4.20 -3.21
C GLU A 8 12.04 -3.83 -4.36
N LYS A 9 12.35 -4.29 -5.56
CA LYS A 9 11.56 -3.96 -6.77
C LYS A 9 10.08 -4.31 -6.64
N ASP A 10 9.77 -5.42 -5.98
CA ASP A 10 8.40 -5.86 -5.76
C ASP A 10 7.66 -4.96 -4.77
N GLU A 11 8.32 -4.55 -3.69
CA GLU A 11 7.78 -3.61 -2.71
C GLU A 11 7.51 -2.24 -3.33
N LEU A 12 8.41 -1.74 -4.18
CA LEU A 12 8.20 -0.49 -4.92
C LEU A 12 6.95 -0.56 -5.81
N GLN A 13 6.77 -1.66 -6.53
CA GLN A 13 5.61 -1.85 -7.39
C GLN A 13 4.31 -1.88 -6.56
N LYS A 14 4.31 -2.59 -5.43
CA LYS A 14 3.17 -2.65 -4.50
C LYS A 14 2.85 -1.27 -3.92
N MET A 15 3.88 -0.51 -3.52
CA MET A 15 3.72 0.86 -3.03
C MET A 15 3.18 1.80 -4.11
N TRP A 16 3.59 1.63 -5.35
CA TRP A 16 3.05 2.42 -6.47
C TRP A 16 1.57 2.14 -6.71
N LEU A 17 1.15 0.88 -6.70
CA LEU A 17 -0.26 0.49 -6.79
C LEU A 17 -1.08 1.06 -5.64
N LEU A 18 -0.56 0.99 -4.40
CA LEU A 18 -1.18 1.59 -3.22
C LEU A 18 -1.43 3.08 -3.42
N ARG A 19 -0.37 3.81 -3.80
CA ARG A 19 -0.44 5.26 -4.01
C ARG A 19 -1.49 5.61 -5.07
N LYS A 20 -1.57 4.83 -6.14
CA LYS A 20 -2.56 5.03 -7.20
C LYS A 20 -3.99 4.79 -6.70
N ALA A 21 -4.23 3.70 -5.96
CA ALA A 21 -5.54 3.43 -5.38
C ALA A 21 -5.98 4.53 -4.40
N LEU A 22 -5.09 4.96 -3.49
CA LEU A 22 -5.37 6.01 -2.52
C LEU A 22 -5.55 7.38 -3.18
N SER A 23 -4.89 7.66 -4.31
CA SER A 23 -5.01 8.95 -5.00
C SER A 23 -6.39 9.21 -5.63
N GLN A 24 -7.23 8.18 -5.75
CA GLN A 24 -8.60 8.31 -6.26
C GLN A 24 -9.61 8.70 -5.17
N LEU A 25 -9.20 8.62 -3.89
CA LEU A 25 -10.02 8.91 -2.73
C LEU A 25 -9.65 10.27 -2.14
N ASN A 26 -10.57 10.85 -1.37
CA ASN A 26 -10.21 12.01 -0.56
C ASN A 26 -9.28 11.59 0.60
N PRO A 27 -8.50 12.51 1.21
CA PRO A 27 -7.54 12.15 2.23
C PRO A 27 -8.13 11.46 3.47
N VAL A 28 -9.40 11.72 3.81
CA VAL A 28 -10.08 11.11 4.96
C VAL A 28 -10.41 9.65 4.65
N GLU A 29 -11.10 9.40 3.54
CA GLU A 29 -11.46 8.07 3.05
C GLU A 29 -10.22 7.20 2.81
N ALA A 30 -9.18 7.78 2.21
CA ALA A 30 -7.91 7.10 1.98
C ALA A 30 -7.29 6.63 3.31
N MET A 31 -7.39 7.43 4.37
CA MET A 31 -6.81 7.10 5.66
C MET A 31 -7.64 6.11 6.46
N GLU A 32 -8.96 6.20 6.40
CA GLU A 32 -9.85 5.20 6.97
C GLU A 32 -9.63 3.84 6.31
N LEU A 33 -9.62 3.78 4.98
CA LEU A 33 -9.33 2.56 4.22
C LEU A 33 -7.96 1.98 4.58
N LEU A 34 -6.93 2.82 4.64
CA LEU A 34 -5.58 2.37 4.98
C LEU A 34 -5.54 1.77 6.40
N LEU A 35 -6.14 2.46 7.38
CA LEU A 35 -6.18 1.99 8.77
C LEU A 35 -6.95 0.68 8.90
N ASP A 36 -8.07 0.54 8.21
CA ASP A 36 -8.88 -0.68 8.25
C ASP A 36 -8.12 -1.87 7.68
N LYS A 37 -7.42 -1.70 6.55
CA LYS A 37 -6.58 -2.77 5.98
C LYS A 37 -5.38 -3.10 6.85
N LEU A 38 -4.70 -2.10 7.41
CA LEU A 38 -3.55 -2.32 8.29
C LEU A 38 -3.96 -3.11 9.54
N LYS A 39 -5.11 -2.79 10.16
CA LYS A 39 -5.64 -3.51 11.32
C LYS A 39 -5.92 -5.00 11.05
N MET A 40 -6.22 -5.36 9.81
CA MET A 40 -6.46 -6.77 9.42
C MET A 40 -5.17 -7.59 9.26
N THR A 41 -4.00 -6.94 9.31
CA THR A 41 -2.71 -7.58 9.07
C THR A 41 -1.76 -7.38 10.25
N LYS A 42 -0.90 -8.37 10.49
CA LYS A 42 0.07 -8.29 11.59
C LYS A 42 1.36 -7.57 11.20
N THR A 43 1.70 -7.54 9.91
CA THR A 43 2.92 -6.94 9.40
C THR A 43 2.66 -6.16 8.11
N ASN A 44 3.49 -5.15 7.83
CA ASN A 44 3.43 -4.40 6.58
C ASN A 44 3.66 -5.30 5.36
N LYS A 45 4.46 -6.37 5.50
CA LYS A 45 4.69 -7.34 4.43
C LYS A 45 3.41 -8.10 4.10
N ASP A 46 2.63 -8.51 5.11
CA ASP A 46 1.34 -9.17 4.91
C ASP A 46 0.32 -8.22 4.26
N PHE A 47 0.28 -6.96 4.70
CA PHE A 47 -0.55 -5.92 4.08
C PHE A 47 -0.23 -5.73 2.60
N LEU A 48 1.04 -5.50 2.26
CA LEU A 48 1.48 -5.30 0.88
C LEU A 48 1.25 -6.54 0.01
N ASN A 49 1.33 -7.74 0.59
CA ASN A 49 1.02 -8.98 -0.12
C ASN A 49 -0.48 -9.19 -0.36
N GLN A 50 -1.36 -8.83 0.58
CA GLN A 50 -2.80 -8.92 0.38
C GLN A 50 -3.30 -7.98 -0.72
N MET A 51 -2.61 -6.86 -0.94
CA MET A 51 -2.98 -5.93 -2.00
C MET A 51 -2.77 -6.47 -3.43
N ASN A 52 -1.93 -7.50 -3.60
CA ASN A 52 -1.78 -8.16 -4.91
C ASN A 52 -3.04 -8.91 -5.36
N GLN A 53 -4.06 -9.07 -4.50
CA GLN A 53 -5.35 -9.68 -4.86
C GLN A 53 -6.39 -8.66 -5.34
N LEU A 54 -6.06 -7.36 -5.36
CA LEU A 54 -6.94 -6.30 -5.89
C LEU A 54 -6.71 -6.03 -7.39
N GLY A 55 -5.93 -6.87 -8.08
CA GLY A 55 -5.68 -6.83 -9.51
C GLY A 55 -6.35 -7.97 -10.26
#